data_AF-G9C8N1-F1
#
_entry.id   AF-G9C8N1-F1
#
_cell.length_a   1.000
_cell.length_b   1.000
_cell.length_c   1.000
_cell.angle_alpha   90.00
_cell.angle_beta   90.00
_cell.angle_gamma   90.00
#
_symmetry.space_group_name_H-M   'P 1'
#
loop_
_entity.id
_entity.type
_entity.pdbx_description
1 polymer ?
#
loop_
_entity_poly.entity_id
_entity_poly.type
_entity_poly.pdbx_seq_one_letter_code
_entity_poly.pdbx_strand_id
1 'polypeptide(L)'
;SCYKPPVTCRVPFATFMEHSRLILKDKPKSVEFQMRILERSGLGEETCLPPAIHYIPPTPTMEEARSEAQMVIFTAMDDLFKKTGLMPKDIDILIVNCSLFSPTPSLSAMVINKYKL
;
A
#
# COMPACT_ATOMS: atom_id res chain seq x y z
N SER A 1 0.41 -8.67 13.97
CA SER A 1 1.30 -8.97 12.83
C SER A 1 1.29 -7.80 11.86
N CYS A 2 2.32 -7.58 11.06
CA CYS A 2 2.38 -6.47 10.07
C CYS A 2 2.79 -7.03 8.72
N TYR A 3 2.14 -6.58 7.65
CA TYR A 3 2.54 -6.93 6.28
C TYR A 3 3.91 -6.32 5.98
N LYS A 4 4.82 -7.15 5.45
CA LYS A 4 6.12 -6.71 4.95
C LYS A 4 6.09 -6.89 3.43
N PRO A 5 6.10 -5.79 2.65
CA PRO A 5 6.08 -5.88 1.20
C PRO A 5 7.35 -6.59 0.69
N PRO A 6 7.26 -7.32 -0.44
CA PRO A 6 8.42 -7.90 -1.08
C PRO A 6 9.37 -6.81 -1.59
N VAL A 7 10.65 -7.17 -1.78
CA VAL A 7 11.69 -6.29 -2.33
C VAL A 7 11.32 -5.67 -3.69
N THR A 8 10.45 -6.33 -4.45
CA THR A 8 9.93 -5.82 -5.73
C THR A 8 9.07 -4.57 -5.59
N CYS A 9 8.54 -4.28 -4.39
CA CYS A 9 7.77 -3.08 -4.13
C CYS A 9 8.65 -1.91 -3.62
N ARG A 10 9.95 -2.14 -3.40
CA ARG A 10 10.89 -1.13 -2.92
C ARG A 10 11.11 -0.06 -3.98
N VAL A 11 11.13 1.20 -3.55
CA VAL A 11 11.39 2.36 -4.41
C VAL A 11 12.54 3.17 -3.80
N PRO A 12 13.79 2.86 -4.20
CA PRO A 12 14.95 3.68 -3.88
C PRO A 12 14.79 5.11 -4.39
N PHE A 13 15.55 6.06 -3.82
CA PHE A 13 15.47 7.46 -4.23
C PHE A 13 15.81 7.65 -5.72
N ALA A 14 16.77 6.89 -6.23
CA ALA A 14 17.13 6.92 -7.65
C ALA A 14 15.94 6.54 -8.54
N THR A 15 15.23 5.46 -8.21
CA THR A 15 14.04 5.00 -8.95
C THR A 15 12.91 6.02 -8.87
N PHE A 16 12.63 6.57 -7.68
CA PHE A 16 11.63 7.63 -7.54
C PHE A 16 11.97 8.83 -8.42
N MET A 17 13.22 9.29 -8.42
CA MET A 17 13.66 10.45 -9.20
C MET A 17 13.62 10.20 -10.71
N GLU A 18 13.96 9.00 -11.15
CA GLU A 18 13.82 8.60 -12.55
C GLU A 18 12.35 8.60 -12.98
N HIS A 19 11.48 7.95 -12.21
CA HIS A 19 10.05 7.88 -12.50
C HIS A 19 9.40 9.27 -12.51
N SER A 20 9.73 10.13 -11.53
CA SER A 20 9.25 11.52 -11.49
C SER A 20 9.65 12.30 -12.73
N ARG A 21 10.88 12.15 -13.24
CA ARG A 21 11.33 12.81 -14.48
C ARG A 21 10.60 12.30 -15.71
N LEU A 22 10.30 11.00 -15.79
CA LEU A 22 9.57 10.40 -16.90
C LEU A 22 8.09 10.83 -16.89
N ILE A 23 7.44 10.78 -15.73
CA ILE A 23 6.01 11.11 -15.56
C ILE A 23 5.77 12.62 -15.70
N LEU A 24 6.66 13.45 -15.16
CA LEU A 24 6.55 14.91 -15.14
C LEU A 24 7.53 15.57 -16.11
N LYS A 25 7.82 14.93 -17.25
CA LYS A 25 8.82 15.38 -18.25
C LYS A 25 8.67 16.86 -18.64
N ASP A 26 7.42 17.35 -18.74
CA ASP A 26 7.11 18.72 -19.16
C ASP A 26 6.97 19.69 -17.96
N LYS A 27 7.28 19.25 -16.74
CA LYS A 27 7.10 19.99 -15.47
C LYS A 27 8.36 19.95 -14.58
N PRO A 28 9.49 20.52 -15.01
CA PRO A 28 10.76 20.44 -14.28
C PRO A 28 10.68 21.03 -12.85
N LYS A 29 9.95 22.12 -12.66
CA LYS A 29 9.74 22.72 -11.31
C LYS A 29 9.01 21.77 -10.35
N SER A 30 8.11 20.93 -10.85
CA SER A 30 7.41 19.93 -10.03
C SER A 30 8.34 18.79 -9.62
N VAL A 31 9.24 18.36 -10.51
CA VAL A 31 10.27 17.36 -10.20
C VAL A 31 11.20 17.87 -9.10
N GLU A 32 11.72 19.10 -9.24
CA GLU A 32 12.57 19.71 -8.21
C GLU A 32 11.86 19.87 -6.87
N PHE A 33 10.57 20.19 -6.89
CA PHE A 33 9.77 20.27 -5.67
C PHE A 33 9.63 18.90 -4.97
N GLN A 34 9.33 17.84 -5.73
CA GLN A 34 9.29 16.48 -5.20
C GLN A 34 10.65 16.03 -4.65
N MET A 35 11.75 16.38 -5.31
CA MET A 35 13.11 16.09 -4.82
C MET A 35 13.38 16.73 -3.46
N ARG A 36 13.06 18.02 -3.29
CA ARG A 36 13.22 18.72 -2.01
C ARG A 36 12.36 18.12 -0.90
N ILE A 37 11.17 17.62 -1.23
CA ILE A 37 10.32 16.89 -0.27
C ILE A 37 10.99 15.58 0.11
N LEU A 38 11.44 14.79 -0.87
CA LEU A 38 12.06 13.48 -0.63
C LEU A 38 13.27 13.61 0.31
N GLU A 39 14.16 14.56 0.06
CA GLU A 39 15.35 14.86 0.88
C GLU A 39 15.03 15.22 2.34
N ARG A 40 13.82 15.71 2.61
CA ARG A 40 13.39 16.16 3.95
C ARG A 40 12.29 15.29 4.57
N SER A 41 11.89 14.23 3.87
CA SER A 41 10.74 13.41 4.25
C SER A 41 11.02 12.44 5.41
N GLY A 42 12.29 12.16 5.69
CA GLY A 42 12.69 11.11 6.63
C GLY A 42 12.45 9.68 6.12
N LEU A 43 12.06 9.53 4.86
CA LEU A 43 11.99 8.22 4.19
C LEU A 43 13.40 7.67 3.95
N GLY A 44 13.53 6.35 3.80
CA GLY A 44 14.79 5.70 3.46
C GLY A 44 14.71 4.89 2.18
N GLU A 45 15.84 4.28 1.78
CA GLU A 45 15.96 3.49 0.54
C GLU A 45 15.10 2.20 0.52
N GLU A 46 14.60 1.78 1.69
CA GLU A 46 13.73 0.61 1.85
C GLU A 46 12.23 0.97 1.79
N THR A 47 11.89 2.22 1.50
CA THR A 47 10.50 2.66 1.33
C THR A 47 9.84 1.92 0.18
N CYS A 48 8.61 1.45 0.39
CA CYS A 48 7.86 0.68 -0.60
C CYS A 48 6.60 1.43 -1.06
N LEU A 49 6.23 1.23 -2.33
CA LEU A 49 5.00 1.75 -2.94
C LEU A 49 4.17 0.60 -3.55
N PRO A 50 2.85 0.77 -3.69
CA PRO A 50 1.98 -0.23 -4.31
C PRO A 50 2.40 -0.56 -5.75
N PRO A 51 2.17 -1.80 -6.23
CA PRO A 51 2.46 -2.22 -7.61
C PRO A 51 1.98 -1.24 -8.68
N ALA A 52 0.77 -0.69 -8.51
CA ALA A 52 0.18 0.29 -9.42
C ALA A 52 1.03 1.57 -9.65
N ILE A 53 1.89 1.92 -8.70
CA ILE A 53 2.74 3.11 -8.78
C ILE A 53 4.08 2.84 -9.48
N HIS A 54 4.43 1.58 -9.70
CA HIS A 54 5.67 1.20 -10.41
C HIS A 54 5.54 1.30 -11.93
N TYR A 55 4.33 1.37 -12.48
CA TYR A 55 4.10 1.58 -13.90
C TYR A 55 4.39 3.03 -14.33
N ILE A 56 4.77 3.22 -15.60
CA ILE A 56 5.00 4.53 -16.20
C ILE A 56 4.14 4.64 -17.48
N PRO A 57 3.03 5.43 -17.46
CA PRO A 57 2.50 6.16 -16.30
C PRO A 57 1.89 5.24 -15.23
N PRO A 58 1.76 5.69 -13.97
CA PRO A 58 1.11 4.93 -12.91
C PRO A 58 -0.32 4.55 -13.26
N THR A 59 -0.80 3.42 -12.74
CA THR A 59 -2.16 2.89 -12.98
C THR A 59 -2.99 2.81 -11.70
N PRO A 60 -3.27 3.94 -11.00
CA PRO A 60 -3.98 3.94 -9.71
C PRO A 60 -5.50 3.74 -9.91
N THR A 61 -5.91 2.54 -10.34
CA THR A 61 -7.32 2.20 -10.53
C THR A 61 -7.94 1.73 -9.21
N MET A 62 -9.28 1.75 -9.14
CA MET A 62 -10.03 1.19 -8.01
C MET A 62 -9.82 -0.33 -7.86
N GLU A 63 -9.52 -1.01 -8.97
CA GLU A 63 -9.22 -2.44 -8.97
C GLU A 63 -7.85 -2.71 -8.34
N GLU A 64 -6.83 -1.97 -8.75
CA GLU A 64 -5.48 -2.09 -8.19
C GLU A 64 -5.44 -1.74 -6.69
N ALA A 65 -6.11 -0.65 -6.29
CA ALA A 65 -6.21 -0.27 -4.87
C ALA A 65 -6.94 -1.35 -4.03
N ARG A 66 -7.97 -1.99 -4.61
CA ARG A 66 -8.65 -3.13 -3.96
C ARG A 66 -7.72 -4.34 -3.84
N SER A 67 -6.97 -4.66 -4.89
CA SER A 67 -6.01 -5.76 -4.91
C SER A 67 -4.91 -5.57 -3.86
N GLU A 68 -4.34 -4.36 -3.77
CA GLU A 68 -3.37 -4.00 -2.73
C GLU A 68 -3.98 -4.14 -1.33
N ALA A 69 -5.15 -3.57 -1.08
CA ALA A 69 -5.78 -3.63 0.22
C ALA A 69 -6.06 -5.08 0.66
N GLN A 70 -6.52 -5.93 -0.25
CA GLN A 70 -6.71 -7.36 0.02
C GLN A 70 -5.39 -8.04 0.35
N MET A 71 -4.35 -7.84 -0.45
CA MET A 71 -3.02 -8.41 -0.22
C MET A 71 -2.50 -8.04 1.17
N VAL A 72 -2.47 -6.73 1.48
CA VAL A 72 -1.92 -6.22 2.75
C VAL A 72 -2.72 -6.71 3.96
N ILE A 73 -4.04 -6.52 3.93
CA ILE A 73 -4.90 -6.81 5.09
C ILE A 73 -4.98 -8.32 5.31
N PHE A 74 -5.19 -9.11 4.25
CA PHE A 74 -5.35 -10.55 4.41
C PHE A 74 -4.06 -11.21 4.86
N THR A 75 -2.92 -10.91 4.25
CA THR A 75 -1.64 -11.48 4.70
C THR A 75 -1.32 -11.09 6.14
N ALA A 76 -1.59 -9.86 6.55
CA ALA A 76 -1.35 -9.44 7.94
C ALA A 76 -2.26 -10.19 8.94
N MET A 77 -3.51 -10.46 8.57
CA MET A 77 -4.45 -11.21 9.42
C MET A 77 -4.16 -12.71 9.44
N ASP A 78 -3.85 -13.32 8.30
CA ASP A 78 -3.45 -14.73 8.21
C ASP A 78 -2.23 -14.99 9.10
N ASP A 79 -1.23 -14.12 9.04
CA ASP A 79 -0.05 -14.19 9.92
C ASP A 79 -0.39 -13.96 11.40
N LEU A 80 -1.38 -13.11 11.70
CA LEU A 80 -1.83 -12.87 13.07
C LEU A 80 -2.46 -14.15 13.64
N PHE A 81 -3.45 -14.72 12.95
CA PHE A 81 -4.13 -15.95 13.37
C PHE A 81 -3.13 -17.10 13.52
N LYS A 82 -2.19 -17.24 12.59
CA LYS A 82 -1.13 -18.26 12.68
C LYS A 82 -0.24 -18.08 13.91
N LYS A 83 0.09 -16.84 14.29
CA LYS A 83 0.97 -16.55 15.45
C LYS A 83 0.26 -16.68 16.79
N THR A 84 -1.03 -16.35 16.85
CA THR A 84 -1.79 -16.35 18.11
C THR A 84 -2.56 -17.65 18.34
N GLY A 85 -2.84 -18.42 17.29
CA GLY A 85 -3.71 -19.59 17.34
C GLY A 85 -5.19 -19.24 17.48
N LEU A 86 -5.55 -17.95 17.45
CA LEU A 86 -6.94 -17.51 17.49
C LEU A 86 -7.65 -17.90 16.20
N MET A 87 -8.90 -18.35 16.33
CA MET A 87 -9.78 -18.55 15.20
C MET A 87 -10.49 -17.23 14.87
N PRO A 88 -10.85 -16.97 13.60
CA PRO A 88 -11.63 -15.79 13.24
C PRO A 88 -12.89 -15.59 14.11
N LYS A 89 -13.62 -16.67 14.39
CA LYS A 89 -14.82 -16.65 15.25
C LYS A 89 -14.60 -16.19 16.69
N ASP A 90 -13.35 -16.10 17.15
CA ASP A 90 -13.01 -15.66 18.50
C ASP A 90 -12.90 -14.12 18.58
N ILE A 91 -13.14 -13.40 17.46
CA ILE A 91 -13.05 -11.94 17.36
C ILE A 91 -14.44 -11.31 17.43
N ASP A 92 -14.75 -10.60 18.51
CA ASP A 92 -16.04 -9.93 18.69
C ASP A 92 -16.15 -8.59 17.96
N ILE A 93 -15.02 -7.86 17.83
CA ILE A 93 -14.99 -6.49 17.30
C ILE A 93 -13.86 -6.35 16.30
N LEU A 94 -14.20 -5.95 15.07
CA LEU A 94 -13.25 -5.57 14.03
C LEU A 94 -13.30 -4.05 13.79
N ILE A 95 -12.16 -3.39 13.96
CA ILE A 95 -11.98 -1.96 13.64
C ILE A 95 -11.02 -1.86 12.45
N VAL A 96 -11.47 -1.25 11.36
CA VAL A 96 -10.63 -0.97 10.18
C VAL A 96 -10.51 0.53 10.00
N ASN A 97 -9.27 1.03 9.92
CA ASN A 97 -8.97 2.43 9.62
C ASN A 97 -8.22 2.52 8.28
N CYS A 98 -8.70 3.35 7.37
CA CYS A 98 -8.02 3.66 6.12
C CYS A 98 -8.42 5.06 5.64
N SER A 99 -7.43 5.90 5.32
CA SER A 99 -7.64 7.24 4.75
C SER A 99 -7.44 7.30 3.24
N LEU A 100 -6.80 6.29 2.65
CA LEU A 100 -6.38 6.29 1.25
C LEU A 100 -7.41 5.65 0.31
N PHE A 101 -8.23 4.73 0.82
CA PHE A 101 -9.12 3.93 0.01
C PHE A 101 -10.41 3.59 0.77
N SER A 102 -11.55 4.04 0.21
CA SER A 102 -12.89 3.82 0.77
C SER A 102 -13.82 3.18 -0.27
N PRO A 103 -13.70 1.86 -0.50
CA PRO A 103 -14.52 1.15 -1.50
C PRO A 103 -15.93 0.87 -0.99
N THR A 104 -16.81 0.54 -1.95
CA THR A 104 -18.07 -0.16 -1.71
C THR A 104 -17.99 -1.54 -2.37
N PRO A 105 -18.22 -2.66 -1.65
CA PRO A 105 -18.35 -2.78 -0.18
C PRO A 105 -17.11 -2.29 0.58
N SER A 106 -17.28 -1.95 1.86
CA SER A 106 -16.20 -1.39 2.71
C SER A 106 -15.05 -2.39 2.97
N LEU A 107 -13.89 -1.89 3.38
CA LEU A 107 -12.76 -2.73 3.79
C LEU A 107 -13.12 -3.67 4.95
N SER A 108 -13.91 -3.21 5.92
CA SER A 108 -14.41 -4.06 7.00
C SER A 108 -15.31 -5.19 6.47
N ALA A 109 -16.22 -4.90 5.54
CA ALA A 109 -17.04 -5.90 4.90
C ALA A 109 -16.19 -6.93 4.11
N MET A 110 -15.12 -6.49 3.46
CA MET A 110 -14.18 -7.39 2.77
C MET A 110 -13.53 -8.39 3.73
N VAL A 111 -13.11 -7.94 4.92
CA VAL A 111 -12.51 -8.79 5.95
C VAL A 111 -13.53 -9.78 6.52
N ILE A 112 -14.70 -9.29 6.93
CA ILE A 112 -15.78 -10.13 7.48
C ILE A 112 -16.16 -11.24 6.49
N ASN A 113 -16.34 -10.88 5.21
CA ASN A 113 -16.72 -11.84 4.18
C ASN A 113 -15.67 -12.93 3.91
N LYS A 114 -14.37 -12.59 3.99
CA LYS A 114 -13.28 -13.55 3.79
C LYS A 114 -13.18 -14.52 4.96
N TYR A 115 -13.15 -14.01 6.19
CA TYR A 115 -12.83 -14.80 7.38
C TYR A 115 -14.05 -15.41 8.07
N LYS A 116 -15.26 -15.05 7.63
CA LYS A 116 -16.52 -15.47 8.27
C LYS A 116 -16.53 -15.11 9.75
N LEU A 117 -16.11 -13.88 10.03
CA LEU A 117 -16.28 -13.20 11.31
C LEU A 117 -17.78 -12.99 11.57
#